data_AF-A0AAP6EKZ1-F1
#
_entry.id   AF-A0AAP6EKZ1-F1
#
_cell.length_a   1.000
_cell.length_b   1.000
_cell.length_c   1.000
_cell.angle_alpha   90.00
_cell.angle_beta   90.00
_cell.angle_gamma   90.00
#
_symmetry.space_group_name_H-M   'P 1'
#
loop_
_entity.id
_entity.type
_entity.pdbx_description
1 polymer ?
#
loop_
_entity_poly.entity_id
_entity_poly.type
_entity_poly.pdbx_seq_one_letter_code
_entity_poly.pdbx_strand_id
1 'polypeptide(L)'
;MESPRPSPAAVGPTLIAQVQEAGRFLRIPNPNDEERARYRRAFDAARQCAPKGYHLKYTGREKGDLLFGLLRVSGEDDTEWNRVRLARSRVITDVEDVLAAVGRDHSAFEVSEEVLPRVLALLRLLAEQALARYGEIKVSKKRRQPRPLLTVHGRTYEVGFRERQKQVRYVPKEPGRRTYHWQRVTPAQKFEPSGELELVVSENSGYGYGHGWKKEWADTAKKPLEEQIGSVFRALKARAEEQERARLEREAQQRRLREERAKQEAERRRLEAEQVERTRQEWEAAVGVASIKAVHAVRNEHFGTAMERWRDAGEIREFCAALDEAADASESALEAERLREWSAWGKAEADRLDPLRDDRGLAVLNFHAEPTGDQLRPFLDGWHPQRPEKERKPAAQPTPPEPDPWRGVSDAHRDQGWRYGRPGRAQWWRR
;
A
#
# COMPACT_ATOMS: atom_id res chain seq x y z
N MET A 1 40.03 48.00 -9.30
CA MET A 1 40.55 46.79 -9.99
C MET A 1 39.35 46.04 -10.53
N GLU A 2 39.10 46.12 -11.83
CA GLU A 2 38.02 45.40 -12.51
C GLU A 2 38.44 43.94 -12.71
N SER A 3 37.67 42.99 -12.15
CA SER A 3 37.89 41.57 -12.39
C SER A 3 37.74 41.25 -13.89
N PRO A 4 38.65 40.46 -14.49
CA PRO A 4 38.61 40.17 -15.92
C PRO A 4 37.31 39.44 -16.27
N ARG A 5 36.58 39.96 -17.26
CA ARG A 5 35.32 39.38 -17.73
C ARG A 5 35.59 37.97 -18.29
N PRO A 6 34.90 36.91 -17.81
CA PRO A 6 35.13 35.56 -18.29
C PRO A 6 34.84 35.45 -19.80
N SER A 7 35.68 34.72 -20.52
CA SER A 7 35.58 34.57 -21.97
C SER A 7 34.27 33.87 -22.37
N PRO A 8 33.57 34.32 -23.44
CA PRO A 8 32.27 33.78 -23.84
C PRO A 8 32.24 32.26 -24.02
N ALA A 9 33.37 31.66 -24.43
CA ALA A 9 33.52 30.23 -24.68
C ALA A 9 33.41 29.35 -23.40
N ALA A 10 33.73 29.87 -22.22
CA ALA A 10 33.62 29.13 -20.96
C ALA A 10 32.24 29.30 -20.28
N VAL A 11 31.54 30.39 -20.57
CA VAL A 11 30.30 30.78 -19.87
C VAL A 11 29.10 29.95 -20.34
N GLY A 12 29.03 29.58 -21.62
CA GLY A 12 27.95 28.76 -22.18
C GLY A 12 27.85 27.34 -21.58
N PRO A 13 28.93 26.54 -21.62
CA PRO A 13 28.95 25.20 -21.03
C PRO A 13 28.68 25.20 -19.53
N THR A 14 29.16 26.22 -18.81
CA THR A 14 28.91 26.39 -17.37
C THR A 14 27.42 26.56 -17.06
N LEU A 15 26.68 27.34 -17.87
CA LEU A 15 25.24 27.49 -17.69
C LEU A 15 24.49 26.17 -17.94
N ILE A 16 24.91 25.39 -18.94
CA ILE A 16 24.30 24.08 -19.24
C ILE A 16 24.51 23.11 -18.07
N ALA A 17 25.72 23.07 -17.50
CA ALA A 17 26.02 22.25 -16.33
C ALA A 17 25.15 22.64 -15.13
N GLN A 18 24.98 23.95 -14.86
CA GLN A 18 24.10 24.44 -13.78
C GLN A 18 22.64 24.02 -13.99
N VAL A 19 22.15 24.04 -15.23
CA VAL A 19 20.77 23.59 -15.56
C VAL A 19 20.62 22.08 -15.39
N GLN A 20 21.65 21.30 -15.70
CA GLN A 20 21.67 19.85 -15.50
C GLN A 20 21.69 19.48 -14.01
N GLU A 21 22.52 20.16 -13.21
CA GLU A 21 22.59 19.99 -11.75
C GLU A 21 21.26 20.35 -11.07
N ALA A 22 20.59 21.40 -11.55
CA ALA A 22 19.25 21.79 -11.10
C ALA A 22 18.12 20.83 -11.56
N GLY A 23 18.46 19.72 -12.23
CA GLY A 23 17.49 18.71 -12.63
C GLY A 23 16.62 19.11 -13.83
N ARG A 24 17.19 19.84 -14.80
CA ARG A 24 16.65 20.26 -16.13
C ARG A 24 16.07 21.67 -16.22
N PHE A 25 15.60 22.25 -15.12
CA PHE A 25 15.10 23.63 -15.09
C PHE A 25 15.82 24.43 -14.01
N LEU A 26 16.52 25.49 -14.42
CA LEU A 26 17.17 26.42 -13.49
C LEU A 26 16.28 27.64 -13.28
N ARG A 27 15.94 27.93 -12.02
CA ARG A 27 15.22 29.15 -11.62
C ARG A 27 16.16 30.09 -10.89
N ILE A 28 16.24 31.31 -11.38
CA ILE A 28 16.98 32.40 -10.76
C ILE A 28 15.95 33.43 -10.28
N PRO A 29 15.73 33.57 -8.96
CA PRO A 29 14.74 34.49 -8.40
C PRO A 29 15.20 35.94 -8.61
N ASN A 30 14.31 36.77 -9.16
CA ASN A 30 14.49 38.20 -9.44
C ASN A 30 15.96 38.74 -9.52
N PRO A 31 16.77 38.34 -10.51
CA PRO A 31 18.16 38.80 -10.63
C PRO A 31 18.21 40.29 -10.97
N ASN A 32 19.27 40.97 -10.50
CA ASN A 32 19.53 42.37 -10.83
C ASN A 32 19.90 42.54 -12.32
N ASP A 33 19.93 43.77 -12.83
CA ASP A 33 20.14 44.04 -14.26
C ASP A 33 21.51 43.54 -14.78
N GLU A 34 22.56 43.64 -13.97
CA GLU A 34 23.91 43.18 -14.33
C GLU A 34 23.98 41.65 -14.42
N GLU A 35 23.42 40.95 -13.43
CA GLU A 35 23.30 39.50 -13.39
C GLU A 35 22.43 39.00 -14.53
N ARG A 36 21.31 39.67 -14.81
CA ARG A 36 20.43 39.34 -15.93
C ARG A 36 21.17 39.49 -17.25
N ALA A 37 21.92 40.57 -17.45
CA ALA A 37 22.76 40.76 -18.63
C ALA A 37 23.84 39.67 -18.74
N ARG A 38 24.45 39.26 -17.62
CA ARG A 38 25.41 38.14 -17.57
C ARG A 38 24.77 36.83 -17.99
N TYR A 39 23.62 36.47 -17.43
CA TYR A 39 22.90 35.24 -17.78
C TYR A 39 22.37 35.24 -19.21
N ARG A 40 22.02 36.40 -19.77
CA ARG A 40 21.66 36.54 -21.20
C ARG A 40 22.85 36.25 -22.11
N ARG A 41 24.02 36.84 -21.82
CA ARG A 41 25.26 36.52 -22.55
C ARG A 41 25.62 35.04 -22.43
N ALA A 42 25.45 34.47 -21.23
CA ALA A 42 25.65 33.04 -20.99
C ALA A 42 24.70 32.18 -21.82
N PHE A 43 23.42 32.56 -21.93
CA PHE A 43 22.43 31.86 -22.75
C PHE A 43 22.77 31.93 -24.25
N ASP A 44 23.16 33.10 -24.76
CA ASP A 44 23.51 33.26 -26.17
C ASP A 44 24.71 32.38 -26.56
N ALA A 45 25.71 32.26 -25.67
CA ALA A 45 26.82 31.32 -25.82
C ALA A 45 26.36 29.85 -25.66
N ALA A 46 25.55 29.55 -24.65
CA ALA A 46 25.03 28.22 -24.38
C ALA A 46 24.19 27.65 -25.53
N ARG A 47 23.48 28.53 -26.27
CA ARG A 47 22.69 28.15 -27.44
C ARG A 47 23.56 27.57 -28.56
N GLN A 48 24.82 28.00 -28.67
CA GLN A 48 25.76 27.51 -29.69
C GLN A 48 26.43 26.19 -29.28
N CYS A 49 26.51 25.90 -27.98
CA CYS A 49 27.17 24.71 -27.44
C CYS A 49 26.19 23.73 -26.76
N ALA A 50 24.91 23.74 -27.15
CA ALA A 50 23.91 22.83 -26.60
C ALA A 50 24.23 21.36 -26.96
N PRO A 51 24.01 20.39 -26.06
CA PRO A 51 24.24 18.97 -26.34
C PRO A 51 23.37 18.47 -27.50
N LYS A 52 23.88 17.53 -28.31
CA LYS A 52 23.12 16.93 -29.42
C LYS A 52 21.80 16.33 -28.92
N GLY A 53 20.69 16.70 -29.54
CA GLY A 53 19.34 16.23 -29.17
C GLY A 53 18.63 17.08 -28.11
N TYR A 54 19.25 18.17 -27.64
CA TYR A 54 18.65 19.13 -26.70
C TYR A 54 18.66 20.55 -27.24
N HIS A 55 17.67 21.35 -26.84
CA HIS A 55 17.60 22.78 -27.12
C HIS A 55 17.35 23.57 -25.83
N LEU A 56 17.97 24.75 -25.72
CA LEU A 56 17.85 25.60 -24.54
C LEU A 56 16.73 26.63 -24.76
N LYS A 57 15.78 26.71 -23.85
CA LYS A 57 14.75 27.77 -23.80
C LYS A 57 14.95 28.62 -22.55
N TYR A 58 14.56 29.88 -22.62
CA TYR A 58 14.53 30.75 -21.44
C TYR A 58 13.26 31.61 -21.41
N THR A 59 12.90 32.08 -20.22
CA THR A 59 11.85 33.08 -20.01
C THR A 59 12.28 34.04 -18.90
N GLY A 60 11.71 35.25 -18.87
CA GLY A 60 12.13 36.31 -17.92
C GLY A 60 13.09 37.34 -18.50
N ARG A 61 12.91 37.70 -19.78
CA ARG A 61 13.82 38.61 -20.50
C ARG A 61 13.96 39.99 -19.86
N GLU A 62 12.85 40.56 -19.39
CA GLU A 62 12.79 41.96 -18.95
C GLU A 62 12.67 42.11 -17.43
N LYS A 63 11.75 41.38 -16.78
CA LYS A 63 11.49 41.50 -15.33
C LYS A 63 11.16 40.18 -14.64
N GLY A 64 11.33 40.13 -13.32
CA GLY A 64 11.03 38.99 -12.44
C GLY A 64 11.97 37.81 -12.64
N ASP A 65 11.52 36.63 -12.27
CA ASP A 65 12.34 35.41 -12.28
C ASP A 65 12.83 35.05 -13.68
N LEU A 66 14.12 34.71 -13.77
CA LEU A 66 14.78 34.22 -14.97
C LEU A 66 14.81 32.68 -14.89
N LEU A 67 14.25 32.01 -15.89
CA LEU A 67 14.15 30.56 -15.96
C LEU A 67 14.84 30.06 -17.21
N PHE A 68 15.68 29.04 -17.04
CA PHE A 68 16.33 28.30 -18.12
C PHE A 68 15.85 26.86 -18.12
N GLY A 69 15.56 26.33 -19.30
CA GLY A 69 15.18 24.94 -19.48
C GLY A 69 16.00 24.29 -20.58
N LEU A 70 16.55 23.11 -20.29
CA LEU A 70 17.22 22.26 -21.27
C LEU A 70 16.24 21.16 -21.69
N LEU A 71 15.63 21.30 -22.86
CA LEU A 71 14.56 20.42 -23.35
C LEU A 71 15.07 19.48 -24.44
N ARG A 72 14.54 18.27 -24.51
CA ARG A 72 14.76 17.35 -25.63
C ARG A 72 14.11 17.86 -26.90
N VAL A 73 14.75 17.62 -28.03
CA VAL A 73 14.21 17.96 -29.37
C VAL A 73 13.00 17.07 -29.74
N SER A 74 12.79 15.95 -29.06
CA SER A 74 11.60 15.08 -29.22
C SER A 74 10.27 15.73 -28.80
N GLY A 75 10.30 16.86 -28.06
CA GLY A 75 9.10 17.58 -27.64
C GLY A 75 8.42 17.03 -26.38
N GLU A 76 8.90 15.92 -25.80
CA GLU A 76 8.35 15.34 -24.56
C GLU A 76 8.34 16.35 -23.39
N ASP A 77 9.38 17.19 -23.31
CA ASP A 77 9.58 18.16 -22.23
C ASP A 77 8.79 19.48 -22.43
N ASP A 78 8.14 19.67 -23.59
CA ASP A 78 7.41 20.92 -23.87
C ASP A 78 6.19 21.10 -22.95
N THR A 79 5.59 20.01 -22.49
CA THR A 79 4.47 20.04 -21.53
C THR A 79 4.94 20.55 -20.16
N GLU A 80 6.07 20.05 -19.67
CA GLU A 80 6.65 20.47 -18.40
C GLU A 80 7.18 21.92 -18.47
N TRP A 81 7.85 22.28 -19.57
CA TRP A 81 8.26 23.66 -19.82
C TRP A 81 7.08 24.62 -19.87
N ASN A 82 5.99 24.25 -20.53
CA ASN A 82 4.78 25.07 -20.55
C ASN A 82 4.18 25.21 -19.15
N ARG A 83 4.17 24.16 -18.33
CA ARG A 83 3.73 24.23 -16.92
C ARG A 83 4.60 25.22 -16.12
N VAL A 84 5.92 25.14 -16.22
CA VAL A 84 6.87 26.02 -15.52
C VAL A 84 6.76 27.46 -16.00
N ARG A 85 6.72 27.68 -17.32
CA ARG A 85 6.54 28.99 -17.95
C ARG A 85 5.22 29.64 -17.55
N LEU A 86 4.12 28.89 -17.57
CA LEU A 86 2.79 29.38 -17.17
C LEU A 86 2.74 29.65 -15.66
N ALA A 87 3.40 28.82 -14.84
CA ALA A 87 3.50 29.08 -13.40
C ALA A 87 4.20 30.42 -13.13
N ARG A 88 5.32 30.71 -13.81
CA ARG A 88 5.98 32.03 -13.75
C ARG A 88 5.07 33.14 -14.26
N SER A 89 4.45 32.99 -15.44
CA SER A 89 3.63 34.08 -16.00
C SER A 89 2.43 34.44 -15.12
N ARG A 90 1.96 33.48 -14.32
CA ARG A 90 0.85 33.61 -13.36
C ARG A 90 1.28 34.19 -12.01
N VAL A 91 2.56 34.40 -11.74
CA VAL A 91 3.04 34.91 -10.44
C VAL A 91 3.96 36.10 -10.67
N ILE A 92 3.62 37.22 -10.03
CA ILE A 92 4.46 38.42 -10.02
C ILE A 92 5.38 38.29 -8.82
N THR A 93 6.69 38.34 -9.05
CA THR A 93 7.74 38.26 -8.00
C THR A 93 8.52 39.56 -7.83
N ASP A 94 8.47 40.45 -8.83
CA ASP A 94 9.09 41.76 -8.75
C ASP A 94 8.29 42.69 -7.81
N VAL A 95 8.99 43.40 -6.93
CA VAL A 95 8.37 44.22 -5.89
C VAL A 95 7.55 45.36 -6.50
N GLU A 96 8.08 46.06 -7.49
CA GLU A 96 7.39 47.19 -8.13
C GLU A 96 6.17 46.72 -8.92
N ASP A 97 6.30 45.61 -9.65
CA ASP A 97 5.16 45.02 -10.36
C ASP A 97 4.08 44.49 -9.38
N VAL A 98 4.47 43.99 -8.20
CA VAL A 98 3.55 43.60 -7.11
C VAL A 98 2.79 44.82 -6.60
N LEU A 99 3.50 45.91 -6.30
CA LEU A 99 2.89 47.17 -5.85
C LEU A 99 1.95 47.74 -6.91
N ALA A 100 2.34 47.72 -8.19
CA ALA A 100 1.51 48.17 -9.30
C ALA A 100 0.26 47.30 -9.49
N ALA A 101 0.36 45.98 -9.29
CA ALA A 101 -0.78 45.08 -9.38
C ALA A 101 -1.80 45.35 -8.27
N VAL A 102 -1.32 45.53 -7.04
CA VAL A 102 -2.15 45.88 -5.88
C VAL A 102 -2.75 47.28 -6.02
N GLY A 103 -2.00 48.25 -6.54
CA GLY A 103 -2.50 49.60 -6.77
C GLY A 103 -3.64 49.66 -7.80
N ARG A 104 -3.59 48.82 -8.85
CA ARG A 104 -4.67 48.72 -9.85
C ARG A 104 -5.92 48.06 -9.31
N ASP A 105 -5.77 47.06 -8.45
CA ASP A 105 -6.89 46.33 -7.84
C ASP A 105 -6.59 46.07 -6.36
N HIS A 106 -7.10 46.95 -5.50
CA HIS A 106 -6.99 46.83 -4.05
C HIS A 106 -8.26 46.24 -3.41
N SER A 107 -9.17 45.66 -4.21
CA SER A 107 -10.43 45.07 -3.71
C SER A 107 -10.23 43.86 -2.80
N ALA A 108 -9.02 43.29 -2.78
CA ALA A 108 -8.59 42.28 -1.82
C ALA A 108 -8.52 42.82 -0.38
N PHE A 109 -8.36 44.13 -0.23
CA PHE A 109 -8.19 44.83 1.04
C PHE A 109 -9.47 45.58 1.38
N GLU A 110 -9.81 45.61 2.66
CA GLU A 110 -10.97 46.34 3.19
C GLU A 110 -10.54 47.78 3.54
N VAL A 111 -10.01 48.52 2.56
CA VAL A 111 -9.39 49.85 2.75
C VAL A 111 -9.95 50.89 1.78
N SER A 112 -10.00 52.16 2.19
CA SER A 112 -10.38 53.29 1.34
C SER A 112 -9.24 53.70 0.38
N GLU A 113 -9.59 54.47 -0.66
CA GLU A 113 -8.61 54.98 -1.62
C GLU A 113 -7.60 55.96 -0.98
N GLU A 114 -8.00 56.67 0.09
CA GLU A 114 -7.16 57.65 0.77
C GLU A 114 -5.95 57.02 1.47
N VAL A 115 -6.11 55.80 2.01
CA VAL A 115 -5.03 55.08 2.71
C VAL A 115 -4.20 54.19 1.79
N LEU A 116 -4.58 54.04 0.51
CA LEU A 116 -3.89 53.19 -0.45
C LEU A 116 -2.38 53.53 -0.61
N PRO A 117 -1.95 54.81 -0.69
CA PRO A 117 -0.52 55.13 -0.76
C PRO A 117 0.27 54.60 0.44
N ARG A 118 -0.34 54.64 1.64
CA ARG A 118 0.25 54.14 2.87
C ARG A 118 0.35 52.61 2.88
N VAL A 119 -0.68 51.92 2.40
CA VAL A 119 -0.65 50.45 2.22
C VAL A 119 0.47 50.03 1.27
N LEU A 120 0.66 50.73 0.15
CA LEU A 120 1.74 50.45 -0.80
C LEU A 120 3.12 50.70 -0.19
N ALA A 121 3.29 51.74 0.65
CA ALA A 121 4.53 51.97 1.38
C ALA A 121 4.82 50.85 2.40
N LEU A 122 3.81 50.39 3.14
CA LEU A 122 3.94 49.26 4.06
C LEU A 122 4.31 47.95 3.33
N LEU A 123 3.72 47.70 2.15
CA LEU A 123 4.08 46.55 1.32
C LEU A 123 5.53 46.62 0.82
N ARG A 124 6.01 47.81 0.45
CA ARG A 124 7.41 48.04 0.08
C ARG A 124 8.35 47.72 1.24
N LEU A 125 8.04 48.23 2.44
CA LEU A 125 8.82 47.94 3.66
C LEU A 125 8.83 46.44 3.99
N LEU A 126 7.69 45.77 3.87
CA LEU A 126 7.61 44.31 4.05
C LEU A 126 8.49 43.57 3.03
N ALA A 127 8.48 43.99 1.77
CA ALA A 127 9.29 43.39 0.71
C ALA A 127 10.80 43.58 0.97
N GLU A 128 11.24 44.78 1.32
CA GLU A 128 12.63 45.09 1.64
C GLU A 128 13.12 44.28 2.86
N GLN A 129 12.33 44.24 3.92
CA GLN A 129 12.66 43.47 5.12
C GLN A 129 12.62 41.96 4.90
N ALA A 130 11.81 41.48 3.94
CA ALA A 130 11.81 40.10 3.50
C ALA A 130 13.08 39.76 2.74
N LEU A 131 13.46 40.58 1.74
CA LEU A 131 14.67 40.41 0.95
C LEU A 131 15.92 40.37 1.84
N ALA A 132 16.00 41.25 2.84
CA ALA A 132 17.08 41.26 3.84
C ALA A 132 17.19 39.95 4.66
N ARG A 133 16.12 39.14 4.70
CA ARG A 133 16.03 37.86 5.43
C ARG A 133 15.93 36.65 4.48
N TYR A 134 16.37 36.80 3.23
CA TYR A 134 16.27 35.78 2.18
C TYR A 134 14.84 35.33 1.88
N GLY A 135 13.87 36.22 2.13
CA GLY A 135 12.47 36.06 1.79
C GLY A 135 12.10 36.74 0.47
N GLU A 136 10.88 36.49 0.01
CA GLU A 136 10.34 37.04 -1.24
C GLU A 136 8.87 37.42 -1.06
N ILE A 137 8.39 38.44 -1.78
CA ILE A 137 6.97 38.80 -1.86
C ILE A 137 6.43 38.46 -3.26
N LYS A 138 5.22 37.90 -3.33
CA LYS A 138 4.61 37.46 -4.58
C LYS A 138 3.14 37.81 -4.66
N VAL A 139 2.63 38.03 -5.87
CA VAL A 139 1.19 38.13 -6.13
C VAL A 139 0.80 37.12 -7.20
N SER A 140 -0.28 36.37 -6.96
CA SER A 140 -0.83 35.42 -7.94
C SER A 140 -1.84 36.10 -8.85
N LYS A 141 -1.57 36.09 -10.17
CA LYS A 141 -2.51 36.53 -11.22
C LYS A 141 -3.68 35.58 -11.44
N LYS A 142 -3.65 34.37 -10.86
CA LYS A 142 -4.77 33.40 -10.96
C LYS A 142 -5.96 33.83 -10.09
N ARG A 143 -5.70 34.53 -8.99
CA ARG A 143 -6.75 34.97 -8.08
C ARG A 143 -7.48 36.15 -8.69
N ARG A 144 -8.81 36.19 -8.51
CA ARG A 144 -9.66 37.30 -8.93
C ARG A 144 -9.25 38.63 -8.26
N GLN A 145 -8.69 38.55 -7.06
CA GLN A 145 -8.15 39.69 -6.32
C GLN A 145 -6.67 39.45 -5.99
N PRO A 146 -5.78 40.43 -6.17
CA PRO A 146 -4.35 40.27 -5.93
C PRO A 146 -4.04 40.33 -4.43
N ARG A 147 -3.85 39.15 -3.81
CA ARG A 147 -3.36 39.05 -2.43
C ARG A 147 -1.85 38.82 -2.39
N PRO A 148 -1.06 39.71 -1.75
CA PRO A 148 0.36 39.50 -1.57
C PRO A 148 0.65 38.28 -0.68
N LEU A 149 1.60 37.48 -1.11
CA LEU A 149 2.12 36.30 -0.44
C LEU A 149 3.57 36.57 -0.05
N LEU A 150 3.83 36.64 1.25
CA LEU A 150 5.13 36.85 1.85
C LEU A 150 5.76 35.51 2.21
N THR A 151 6.90 35.17 1.59
CA THR A 151 7.65 33.95 1.90
C THR A 151 8.89 34.31 2.72
N VAL A 152 8.98 33.79 3.94
CA VAL A 152 10.09 34.05 4.87
C VAL A 152 10.35 32.77 5.67
N HIS A 153 11.62 32.45 5.95
CA HIS A 153 12.01 31.23 6.69
C HIS A 153 11.43 29.94 6.10
N GLY A 154 11.32 29.85 4.77
CA GLY A 154 10.81 28.68 4.05
C GLY A 154 9.29 28.47 4.16
N ARG A 155 8.56 29.46 4.66
CA ARG A 155 7.09 29.42 4.82
C ARG A 155 6.45 30.58 4.08
N THR A 156 5.26 30.35 3.53
CA THR A 156 4.50 31.37 2.77
C THR A 156 3.27 31.80 3.57
N TYR A 157 3.16 33.10 3.75
CA TYR A 157 2.08 33.76 4.48
C TYR A 157 1.32 34.70 3.54
N GLU A 158 0.01 34.79 3.69
CA GLU A 158 -0.83 35.76 3.00
C GLU A 158 -0.88 37.05 3.81
N VAL A 159 -0.70 38.18 3.14
CA VAL A 159 -0.73 39.52 3.74
C VAL A 159 -2.01 40.24 3.31
N GLY A 160 -2.76 40.73 4.28
CA GLY A 160 -3.98 41.51 4.07
C GLY A 160 -3.96 42.80 4.88
N PHE A 161 -4.69 43.80 4.41
CA PHE A 161 -4.92 45.06 5.11
C PHE A 161 -6.42 45.29 5.29
N ARG A 162 -6.80 45.84 6.45
CA ARG A 162 -8.15 46.30 6.76
C ARG A 162 -8.06 47.70 7.34
N GLU A 163 -8.95 48.58 6.94
CA GLU A 163 -9.10 49.89 7.55
C GLU A 163 -10.19 49.83 8.64
N ARG A 164 -9.89 50.39 9.81
CA ARG A 164 -10.89 50.54 10.86
C ARG A 164 -11.94 51.56 10.45
N GLN A 165 -13.17 51.29 10.84
CA GLN A 165 -14.27 52.20 10.61
C GLN A 165 -14.58 52.98 11.88
N LYS A 166 -14.58 54.31 11.78
CA LYS A 166 -15.04 55.19 12.84
C LYS A 166 -16.54 55.40 12.70
N GLN A 167 -17.25 55.22 13.80
CA GLN A 167 -18.68 55.49 13.84
C GLN A 167 -18.91 57.00 14.01
N VAL A 168 -19.52 57.63 13.01
CA VAL A 168 -19.85 59.06 13.01
C VAL A 168 -21.37 59.21 13.06
N ARG A 169 -21.85 60.12 13.93
CA ARG A 169 -23.28 60.46 13.99
C ARG A 169 -23.59 61.44 12.87
N TYR A 170 -24.54 61.08 12.02
CA TYR A 170 -25.03 61.92 10.94
C TYR A 170 -26.55 62.09 11.04
N VAL A 171 -27.07 63.24 10.64
CA VAL A 171 -28.51 63.48 10.60
C VAL A 171 -28.97 63.27 9.16
N PRO A 172 -29.76 62.23 8.84
CA PRO A 172 -30.26 61.99 7.48
C PRO A 172 -31.07 63.20 7.00
N LYS A 173 -30.60 63.84 5.92
CA LYS A 173 -31.43 64.80 5.18
C LYS A 173 -32.23 64.04 4.14
N GLU A 174 -33.55 63.94 4.33
CA GLU A 174 -34.46 63.40 3.31
C GLU A 174 -34.49 64.36 2.10
N PRO A 175 -34.15 63.90 0.88
CA PRO A 175 -34.19 64.75 -0.30
C PRO A 175 -35.66 65.14 -0.59
N GLY A 176 -35.95 66.44 -0.56
CA GLY A 176 -37.28 67.00 -0.83
C GLY A 176 -38.09 67.46 0.39
N ARG A 177 -37.61 67.20 1.63
CA ARG A 177 -38.28 67.65 2.86
C ARG A 177 -37.42 68.66 3.62
N ARG A 178 -37.95 69.86 3.88
CA ARG A 178 -37.29 70.86 4.73
C ARG A 178 -37.35 70.39 6.19
N THR A 179 -36.22 69.94 6.72
CA THR A 179 -36.05 69.68 8.15
C THR A 179 -36.00 71.03 8.89
N TYR A 180 -36.96 71.27 9.78
CA TYR A 180 -37.01 72.49 10.60
C TYR A 180 -36.15 72.36 11.86
N HIS A 181 -35.63 73.48 12.37
CA HIS A 181 -34.70 73.54 13.52
C HIS A 181 -35.29 72.98 14.84
N TRP A 182 -36.61 72.88 14.95
CA TRP A 182 -37.33 72.33 16.12
C TRP A 182 -37.62 70.82 16.00
N GLN A 183 -37.40 70.22 14.83
CA GLN A 183 -37.75 68.83 14.57
C GLN A 183 -36.67 67.92 15.16
N ARG A 184 -37.04 67.09 16.15
CA ARG A 184 -36.12 66.14 16.78
C ARG A 184 -35.87 64.97 15.82
N VAL A 185 -34.83 65.09 14.98
CA VAL A 185 -34.38 64.01 14.10
C VAL A 185 -33.44 63.10 14.88
N THR A 186 -33.77 61.81 14.95
CA THR A 186 -32.88 60.81 15.53
C THR A 186 -31.61 60.71 14.70
N PRO A 187 -30.41 60.97 15.26
CA PRO A 187 -29.17 60.85 14.51
C PRO A 187 -28.99 59.41 14.06
N ALA A 188 -28.80 59.21 12.74
CA ALA A 188 -28.39 57.93 12.20
C ALA A 188 -26.87 57.77 12.37
N GLN A 189 -26.43 56.51 12.40
CA GLN A 189 -25.01 56.18 12.47
C GLN A 189 -24.50 55.89 11.06
N LYS A 190 -23.42 56.56 10.65
CA LYS A 190 -22.69 56.24 9.43
C LYS A 190 -21.28 55.82 9.82
N PHE A 191 -20.79 54.76 9.20
CA PHE A 191 -19.41 54.32 9.36
C PHE A 191 -18.57 55.05 8.31
N GLU A 192 -17.55 55.78 8.79
CA GLU A 192 -16.58 56.46 7.94
C GLU A 192 -15.20 55.81 8.12
N PRO A 193 -14.41 55.65 7.05
CA PRO A 193 -13.04 55.15 7.14
C PRO A 193 -12.23 56.02 8.09
N SER A 194 -11.55 55.42 9.07
CA SER A 194 -10.86 56.17 10.14
C SER A 194 -9.43 56.56 9.79
N GLY A 195 -8.85 56.01 8.72
CA GLY A 195 -7.43 56.12 8.39
C GLY A 195 -6.52 55.16 9.18
N GLU A 196 -7.04 54.43 10.17
CA GLU A 196 -6.26 53.48 10.97
C GLU A 196 -6.24 52.10 10.29
N LEU A 197 -5.05 51.58 10.00
CA LEU A 197 -4.86 50.32 9.30
C LEU A 197 -4.62 49.14 10.26
N GLU A 198 -5.08 47.97 9.87
CA GLU A 198 -4.80 46.68 10.47
C GLU A 198 -4.13 45.77 9.44
N LEU A 199 -2.92 45.32 9.76
CA LEU A 199 -2.17 44.32 9.02
C LEU A 199 -2.55 42.92 9.52
N VAL A 200 -3.03 42.09 8.61
CA VAL A 200 -3.37 40.68 8.87
C VAL A 200 -2.37 39.80 8.13
N VAL A 201 -1.68 38.92 8.87
CA VAL A 201 -0.83 37.89 8.27
C VAL A 201 -1.42 36.52 8.60
N SER A 202 -1.69 35.72 7.57
CA SER A 202 -2.29 34.39 7.74
C SER A 202 -1.50 33.32 6.99
N GLU A 203 -1.43 32.14 7.57
CA GLU A 203 -0.85 30.96 6.95
C GLU A 203 -1.99 30.15 6.31
N ASN A 204 -2.07 30.17 4.99
CA ASN A 204 -3.10 29.45 4.27
C ASN A 204 -2.68 27.97 4.10
N SER A 205 -3.11 27.12 5.04
CA SER A 205 -3.02 25.67 4.90
C SER A 205 -3.93 25.24 3.75
N GLY A 206 -3.36 24.81 2.63
CA GLY A 206 -4.09 24.41 1.42
C GLY A 206 -5.03 23.20 1.57
N TYR A 207 -5.24 22.69 2.77
CA TYR A 207 -6.14 21.60 3.09
C TYR A 207 -6.92 21.89 4.38
N GLY A 208 -8.26 21.95 4.25
CA GLY A 208 -9.20 21.64 5.31
C GLY A 208 -9.61 22.78 6.25
N TYR A 209 -10.89 22.78 6.59
CA TYR A 209 -11.59 23.59 7.58
C TYR A 209 -10.86 23.61 8.93
N GLY A 210 -9.96 24.57 9.10
CA GLY A 210 -9.31 24.89 10.36
C GLY A 210 -8.83 26.33 10.25
N HIS A 211 -9.06 27.13 11.28
CA HIS A 211 -8.51 28.48 11.34
C HIS A 211 -6.99 28.37 11.27
N GLY A 212 -6.42 28.60 10.08
CA GLY A 212 -4.98 28.67 9.88
C GLY A 212 -4.36 29.71 10.83
N TRP A 213 -3.06 29.58 11.08
CA TRP A 213 -2.35 30.55 11.93
C TRP A 213 -2.58 31.96 11.37
N LYS A 214 -3.15 32.83 12.20
CA LYS A 214 -3.51 34.20 11.83
C LYS A 214 -3.05 35.12 12.94
N LYS A 215 -2.38 36.21 12.57
CA LYS A 215 -1.96 37.24 13.51
C LYS A 215 -2.25 38.62 12.92
N GLU A 216 -2.67 39.52 13.80
CA GLU A 216 -3.12 40.86 13.44
C GLU A 216 -2.27 41.90 14.18
N TRP A 217 -1.94 42.98 13.48
CA TRP A 217 -1.27 44.16 14.01
C TRP A 217 -2.10 45.37 13.61
N ALA A 218 -2.36 46.27 14.55
CA ALA A 218 -3.17 47.46 14.29
C ALA A 218 -2.33 48.71 14.50
N ASP A 219 -2.68 49.76 13.77
CA ASP A 219 -2.24 51.10 14.06
C ASP A 219 -2.72 51.52 15.46
N THR A 220 -1.82 52.18 16.18
CA THR A 220 -2.13 52.80 17.46
C THR A 220 -1.41 54.14 17.51
N ALA A 221 -1.99 55.15 18.16
CA ALA A 221 -1.40 56.48 18.29
C ALA A 221 0.05 56.49 18.83
N LYS A 222 0.48 55.43 19.52
CA LYS A 222 1.84 55.27 20.06
C LYS A 222 2.76 54.38 19.23
N LYS A 223 2.22 53.57 18.31
CA LYS A 223 2.96 52.55 17.55
C LYS A 223 2.36 52.41 16.15
N PRO A 224 2.85 53.18 15.17
CA PRO A 224 2.41 53.03 13.79
C PRO A 224 2.84 51.66 13.24
N LEU A 225 2.08 51.11 12.29
CA LEU A 225 2.37 49.80 11.67
C LEU A 225 3.78 49.72 11.07
N GLU A 226 4.30 50.83 10.57
CA GLU A 226 5.65 50.99 10.01
C GLU A 226 6.74 50.57 11.02
N GLU A 227 6.58 50.93 12.30
CA GLU A 227 7.50 50.53 13.37
C GLU A 227 7.27 49.08 13.83
N GLN A 228 6.06 48.55 13.63
CA GLN A 228 5.69 47.19 14.03
C GLN A 228 6.20 46.10 13.08
N ILE A 229 6.70 46.45 11.88
CA ILE A 229 7.22 45.50 10.89
C ILE A 229 8.29 44.57 11.48
N GLY A 230 9.22 45.09 12.29
CA GLY A 230 10.22 44.25 12.97
C GLY A 230 9.60 43.21 13.91
N SER A 231 8.46 43.52 14.53
CA SER A 231 7.68 42.60 15.37
C SER A 231 6.98 41.52 14.54
N VAL A 232 6.50 41.88 13.34
CA VAL A 232 5.91 40.93 12.38
C VAL A 232 6.91 39.83 12.05
N PHE A 233 8.12 40.19 11.61
CA PHE A 233 9.15 39.21 11.26
C PHE A 233 9.62 38.34 12.44
N ARG A 234 9.67 38.89 13.67
CA ARG A 234 9.93 38.08 14.87
C ARG A 234 8.84 37.03 15.11
N ALA A 235 7.57 37.39 14.91
CA ALA A 235 6.47 36.46 15.03
C ALA A 235 6.51 35.36 13.95
N LEU A 236 6.86 35.72 12.70
CA LEU A 236 7.02 34.76 11.61
C LEU A 236 8.18 33.78 11.88
N LYS A 237 9.31 34.28 12.40
CA LYS A 237 10.45 33.43 12.80
C LYS A 237 10.05 32.43 13.89
N ALA A 238 9.44 32.91 14.97
CA ALA A 238 9.01 32.04 16.07
C ALA A 238 8.03 30.95 15.58
N ARG A 239 7.11 31.32 14.69
CA ARG A 239 6.17 30.38 14.07
C ARG A 239 6.87 29.32 13.22
N ALA A 240 7.87 29.72 12.43
CA ALA A 240 8.66 28.77 11.64
C ALA A 240 9.41 27.77 12.53
N GLU A 241 10.04 28.24 13.61
CA GLU A 241 10.75 27.39 14.58
C GLU A 241 9.82 26.39 15.29
N GLU A 242 8.63 26.83 15.71
CA GLU A 242 7.61 25.98 16.34
C GLU A 242 7.18 24.84 15.40
N GLN A 243 6.92 25.15 14.12
CA GLN A 243 6.53 24.13 13.15
C GLN A 243 7.64 23.13 12.86
N GLU A 244 8.90 23.59 12.78
CA GLU A 244 10.04 22.70 12.57
C GLU A 244 10.21 21.76 13.77
N ARG A 245 10.08 22.27 15.00
CA ARG A 245 10.08 21.42 16.22
C ARG A 245 8.96 20.40 16.18
N ALA A 246 7.73 20.82 15.88
CA ALA A 246 6.59 19.92 15.76
C ALA A 246 6.77 18.89 14.64
N ARG A 247 7.50 19.20 13.56
CA ARG A 247 7.83 18.23 12.51
C ARG A 247 8.84 17.19 13.02
N LEU A 248 9.91 17.63 13.67
CA LEU A 248 10.93 16.74 14.22
C LEU A 248 10.36 15.83 15.32
N GLU A 249 9.51 16.35 16.19
CA GLU A 249 8.82 15.56 17.21
C GLU A 249 7.91 14.49 16.60
N ARG A 250 7.12 14.85 15.57
CA ARG A 250 6.28 13.88 14.85
C ARG A 250 7.11 12.81 14.15
N GLU A 251 8.23 13.19 13.53
CA GLU A 251 9.13 12.22 12.91
C GLU A 251 9.74 11.27 13.95
N ALA A 252 10.18 11.79 15.09
CA ALA A 252 10.72 10.99 16.18
C ALA A 252 9.65 10.04 16.77
N GLN A 253 8.43 10.51 16.98
CA GLN A 253 7.30 9.68 17.41
C GLN A 253 6.97 8.58 16.40
N GLN A 254 6.96 8.91 15.10
CA GLN A 254 6.74 7.92 14.05
C GLN A 254 7.85 6.86 14.00
N ARG A 255 9.11 7.26 14.19
CA ARG A 255 10.24 6.32 14.27
C ARG A 255 10.09 5.35 15.44
N ARG A 256 9.79 5.87 16.65
CA ARG A 256 9.54 5.04 17.85
C ARG A 256 8.41 4.04 17.63
N LEU A 257 7.28 4.49 17.09
CA LEU A 257 6.14 3.61 16.82
C LEU A 257 6.47 2.53 15.78
N ARG A 258 7.28 2.85 14.76
CA ARG A 258 7.73 1.86 13.76
C ARG A 258 8.66 0.83 14.39
N GLU A 259 9.59 1.25 15.24
CA GLU A 259 10.49 0.35 15.96
C GLU A 259 9.74 -0.59 16.91
N GLU A 260 8.76 -0.07 17.66
CA GLU A 260 7.90 -0.88 18.54
C GLU A 260 7.10 -1.91 17.75
N ARG A 261 6.46 -1.50 16.64
CA ARG A 261 5.72 -2.42 15.76
C ARG A 261 6.62 -3.48 15.15
N ALA A 262 7.83 -3.11 14.72
CA ALA A 262 8.79 -4.06 14.16
C ALA A 262 9.24 -5.09 15.20
N LYS A 263 9.44 -4.67 16.46
CA LYS A 263 9.76 -5.59 17.57
C LYS A 263 8.61 -6.57 17.84
N GLN A 264 7.38 -6.06 17.96
CA GLN A 264 6.19 -6.89 18.18
C GLN A 264 5.97 -7.89 17.04
N GLU A 265 6.16 -7.47 15.80
CA GLU A 265 6.04 -8.35 14.64
C GLU A 265 7.14 -9.42 14.62
N ALA A 266 8.38 -9.05 14.96
CA ALA A 266 9.49 -10.00 15.04
C ALA A 266 9.26 -11.04 16.15
N GLU A 267 8.73 -10.62 17.31
CA GLU A 267 8.36 -11.53 18.40
C GLU A 267 7.23 -12.48 17.98
N ARG A 268 6.17 -11.95 17.36
CA ARG A 268 5.07 -12.77 16.85
C ARG A 268 5.56 -13.81 15.84
N ARG A 269 6.41 -13.42 14.89
CA ARG A 269 7.00 -14.33 13.90
C ARG A 269 7.85 -15.42 14.55
N ARG A 270 8.58 -15.11 15.63
CA ARG A 270 9.35 -16.12 16.38
C ARG A 270 8.44 -17.14 17.05
N LEU A 271 7.39 -16.67 17.72
CA LEU A 271 6.41 -17.54 18.36
C LEU A 271 5.68 -18.40 17.31
N GLU A 272 5.25 -17.83 16.19
CA GLU A 272 4.62 -18.57 15.08
C GLU A 272 5.57 -19.63 14.51
N ALA A 273 6.85 -19.31 14.31
CA ALA A 273 7.84 -20.28 13.83
C ALA A 273 8.05 -21.44 14.83
N GLU A 274 8.15 -21.14 16.12
CA GLU A 274 8.27 -22.17 17.17
C GLU A 274 7.04 -23.10 17.20
N GLN A 275 5.84 -22.54 17.02
CA GLN A 275 4.60 -23.32 16.94
C GLN A 275 4.56 -24.23 15.71
N VAL A 276 5.00 -23.74 14.56
CA VAL A 276 5.08 -24.53 13.32
C VAL A 276 6.06 -25.68 13.47
N GLU A 277 7.25 -25.43 14.03
CA GLU A 277 8.26 -26.47 14.27
C GLU A 277 7.75 -27.52 15.25
N ARG A 278 7.10 -27.11 16.35
CA ARG A 278 6.51 -28.06 17.30
C ARG A 278 5.42 -28.91 16.65
N THR A 279 4.51 -28.29 15.90
CA THR A 279 3.44 -28.99 15.19
C THR A 279 4.01 -30.00 14.19
N ARG A 280 5.08 -29.61 13.49
CA ARG A 280 5.79 -30.48 12.55
C ARG A 280 6.44 -31.68 13.26
N GLN A 281 7.12 -31.47 14.37
CA GLN A 281 7.72 -32.55 15.15
C GLN A 281 6.67 -33.54 15.67
N GLU A 282 5.55 -33.04 16.18
CA GLU A 282 4.41 -33.88 16.61
C GLU A 282 3.84 -34.70 15.44
N TRP A 283 3.70 -34.08 14.26
CA TRP A 283 3.25 -34.77 13.05
C TRP A 283 4.24 -35.84 12.58
N GLU A 284 5.54 -35.53 12.50
CA GLU A 284 6.58 -36.49 12.10
C GLU A 284 6.62 -37.69 13.06
N ALA A 285 6.49 -37.45 14.36
CA ALA A 285 6.39 -38.52 15.36
C ALA A 285 5.12 -39.38 15.16
N ALA A 286 3.97 -38.74 14.92
CA ALA A 286 2.71 -39.45 14.66
C ALA A 286 2.78 -40.29 13.38
N VAL A 287 3.33 -39.75 12.29
CA VAL A 287 3.51 -40.47 11.01
C VAL A 287 4.48 -41.64 11.19
N GLY A 288 5.57 -41.47 11.94
CA GLY A 288 6.51 -42.56 12.24
C GLY A 288 5.83 -43.74 12.94
N VAL A 289 5.08 -43.46 14.01
CA VAL A 289 4.32 -44.49 14.75
C VAL A 289 3.23 -45.12 13.88
N ALA A 290 2.49 -44.31 13.13
CA ALA A 290 1.42 -44.77 12.24
C ALA A 290 1.95 -45.66 11.11
N SER A 291 3.12 -45.33 10.54
CA SER A 291 3.74 -46.10 9.46
C SER A 291 4.11 -47.50 9.90
N ILE A 292 4.68 -47.64 11.10
CA ILE A 292 4.98 -48.95 11.69
C ILE A 292 3.68 -49.75 11.84
N LYS A 293 2.64 -49.17 12.43
CA LYS A 293 1.34 -49.85 12.63
C LYS A 293 0.69 -50.25 11.30
N ALA A 294 0.72 -49.37 10.30
CA ALA A 294 0.14 -49.62 8.98
C ALA A 294 0.83 -50.78 8.26
N VAL A 295 2.16 -50.81 8.26
CA VAL A 295 2.93 -51.91 7.68
C VAL A 295 2.60 -53.23 8.37
N HIS A 296 2.50 -53.24 9.71
CA HIS A 296 2.12 -54.43 10.45
C HIS A 296 0.68 -54.89 10.15
N ALA A 297 -0.27 -53.96 10.03
CA ALA A 297 -1.66 -54.29 9.70
C ALA A 297 -1.77 -54.93 8.31
N VAL A 298 -1.12 -54.33 7.31
CA VAL A 298 -1.08 -54.85 5.93
C VAL A 298 -0.45 -56.24 5.91
N ARG A 299 0.68 -56.45 6.61
CA ARG A 299 1.33 -57.78 6.69
C ARG A 299 0.42 -58.82 7.34
N ASN A 300 -0.23 -58.47 8.44
CA ASN A 300 -1.14 -59.37 9.15
C ASN A 300 -2.33 -59.77 8.27
N GLU A 301 -2.90 -58.83 7.53
CA GLU A 301 -3.98 -59.09 6.58
C GLU A 301 -3.54 -60.07 5.48
N HIS A 302 -2.45 -59.75 4.77
CA HIS A 302 -1.96 -60.59 3.67
C HIS A 302 -1.54 -61.99 4.15
N PHE A 303 -0.83 -62.07 5.28
CA PHE A 303 -0.42 -63.34 5.87
C PHE A 303 -1.62 -64.16 6.34
N GLY A 304 -2.59 -63.53 6.99
CA GLY A 304 -3.83 -64.19 7.44
C GLY A 304 -4.62 -64.77 6.26
N THR A 305 -4.86 -63.97 5.22
CA THR A 305 -5.55 -64.44 4.00
C THR A 305 -4.78 -65.56 3.31
N ALA A 306 -3.45 -65.46 3.22
CA ALA A 306 -2.64 -66.55 2.66
C ALA A 306 -2.75 -67.83 3.51
N MET A 307 -2.68 -67.72 4.83
CA MET A 307 -2.80 -68.87 5.74
C MET A 307 -4.16 -69.57 5.58
N GLU A 308 -5.24 -68.82 5.46
CA GLU A 308 -6.59 -69.35 5.19
C GLU A 308 -6.63 -70.10 3.85
N ARG A 309 -6.15 -69.49 2.77
CA ARG A 309 -6.11 -70.14 1.45
C ARG A 309 -5.24 -71.40 1.41
N TRP A 310 -4.11 -71.38 2.11
CA TRP A 310 -3.23 -72.55 2.22
C TRP A 310 -3.93 -73.69 2.96
N ARG A 311 -4.65 -73.38 4.04
CA ARG A 311 -5.47 -74.36 4.77
C ARG A 311 -6.58 -74.92 3.89
N ASP A 312 -7.32 -74.07 3.19
CA ASP A 312 -8.40 -74.49 2.29
C ASP A 312 -7.86 -75.42 1.19
N ALA A 313 -6.71 -75.10 0.59
CA ALA A 313 -6.04 -75.98 -0.37
C ALA A 313 -5.63 -77.33 0.25
N GLY A 314 -5.20 -77.34 1.51
CA GLY A 314 -4.93 -78.56 2.27
C GLY A 314 -6.18 -79.43 2.46
N GLU A 315 -7.28 -78.84 2.92
CA GLU A 315 -8.56 -79.54 3.11
C GLU A 315 -9.10 -80.11 1.80
N ILE A 316 -8.95 -79.38 0.68
CA ILE A 316 -9.32 -79.90 -0.66
C ILE A 316 -8.46 -81.10 -1.04
N ARG A 317 -7.14 -81.07 -0.80
CA ARG A 317 -6.23 -82.20 -1.10
C ARG A 317 -6.56 -83.43 -0.27
N GLU A 318 -6.86 -83.26 1.01
CA GLU A 318 -7.31 -84.34 1.90
C GLU A 318 -8.61 -84.98 1.39
N PHE A 319 -9.59 -84.17 1.00
CA PHE A 319 -10.82 -84.68 0.41
C PHE A 319 -10.58 -85.44 -0.90
N CYS A 320 -9.70 -84.94 -1.77
CA CYS A 320 -9.33 -85.64 -3.01
C CYS A 320 -8.63 -86.98 -2.75
N ALA A 321 -7.80 -87.08 -1.70
CA ALA A 321 -7.19 -88.35 -1.30
C ALA A 321 -8.26 -89.36 -0.84
N ALA A 322 -9.26 -88.91 -0.06
CA ALA A 322 -10.39 -89.75 0.32
C ALA A 322 -11.25 -90.19 -0.89
N LEU A 323 -11.39 -89.35 -1.91
CA LEU A 323 -12.05 -89.71 -3.18
C LEU A 323 -11.26 -90.79 -3.93
N ASP A 324 -9.93 -90.69 -3.97
CA ASP A 324 -9.06 -91.72 -4.58
C ASP A 324 -9.16 -93.06 -3.84
N GLU A 325 -9.12 -93.04 -2.51
CA GLU A 325 -9.30 -94.25 -1.67
C GLU A 325 -10.67 -94.89 -1.90
N ALA A 326 -11.74 -94.08 -1.99
CA ALA A 326 -13.08 -94.56 -2.31
C ALA A 326 -13.18 -95.13 -3.74
N ALA A 327 -12.46 -94.54 -4.70
CA ALA A 327 -12.38 -95.05 -6.07
C ALA A 327 -11.67 -96.41 -6.14
N ASP A 328 -10.61 -96.59 -5.34
CA ASP A 328 -9.85 -97.84 -5.27
C ASP A 328 -10.63 -98.97 -4.57
N ALA A 329 -11.53 -98.62 -3.65
CA ALA A 329 -12.42 -99.57 -2.96
C ALA A 329 -13.73 -99.88 -3.72
N SER A 330 -14.03 -99.20 -4.84
CA SER A 330 -15.29 -99.38 -5.58
C SER A 330 -15.25 -100.61 -6.48
N GLU A 331 -16.33 -101.41 -6.46
CA GLU A 331 -16.52 -102.56 -7.36
C GLU A 331 -16.97 -102.14 -8.77
N SER A 332 -17.40 -100.88 -8.95
CA SER A 332 -17.90 -100.34 -10.22
C SER A 332 -16.83 -99.49 -10.92
N ALA A 333 -16.38 -99.95 -12.09
CA ALA A 333 -15.36 -99.23 -12.87
C ALA A 333 -15.78 -97.80 -13.26
N LEU A 334 -17.07 -97.58 -13.57
CA LEU A 334 -17.59 -96.26 -13.95
C LEU A 334 -17.64 -95.28 -12.76
N GLU A 335 -17.91 -95.78 -11.56
CA GLU A 335 -17.93 -94.95 -10.34
C GLU A 335 -16.50 -94.57 -9.93
N ALA A 336 -15.58 -95.53 -9.98
CA ALA A 336 -14.15 -95.29 -9.73
C ALA A 336 -13.56 -94.24 -10.69
N GLU A 337 -13.92 -94.27 -11.98
CA GLU A 337 -13.47 -93.28 -12.97
C GLU A 337 -13.96 -91.86 -12.63
N ARG A 338 -15.25 -91.70 -12.33
CA ARG A 338 -15.83 -90.40 -11.96
C ARG A 338 -15.22 -89.83 -10.69
N LEU A 339 -14.97 -90.65 -9.67
CA LEU A 339 -14.32 -90.22 -8.43
C LEU A 339 -12.90 -89.72 -8.70
N ARG A 340 -12.15 -90.39 -9.60
CA ARG A 340 -10.81 -89.94 -10.02
C ARG A 340 -10.84 -88.65 -10.83
N GLU A 341 -11.84 -88.44 -11.68
CA GLU A 341 -12.03 -87.15 -12.39
C GLU A 341 -12.27 -85.99 -11.42
N TRP A 342 -13.13 -86.18 -10.41
CA TRP A 342 -13.37 -85.18 -9.36
C TRP A 342 -12.13 -84.93 -8.51
N SER A 343 -11.38 -85.98 -8.15
CA SER A 343 -10.10 -85.86 -7.45
C SER A 343 -9.05 -85.08 -8.26
N ALA A 344 -8.91 -85.38 -9.55
CA ALA A 344 -7.98 -84.69 -10.44
C ALA A 344 -8.33 -83.20 -10.59
N TRP A 345 -9.62 -82.88 -10.76
CA TRP A 345 -10.09 -81.49 -10.80
C TRP A 345 -9.84 -80.76 -9.48
N GLY A 346 -10.18 -81.38 -8.34
CA GLY A 346 -10.00 -80.78 -7.02
C GLY A 346 -8.53 -80.50 -6.68
N LYS A 347 -7.62 -81.40 -7.05
CA LYS A 347 -6.17 -81.17 -6.89
C LYS A 347 -5.66 -79.97 -7.70
N ALA A 348 -6.13 -79.82 -8.94
CA ALA A 348 -5.76 -78.67 -9.78
C ALA A 348 -6.30 -77.35 -9.20
N GLU A 349 -7.51 -77.35 -8.64
CA GLU A 349 -8.07 -76.17 -7.98
C GLU A 349 -7.34 -75.84 -6.66
N ALA A 350 -6.96 -76.85 -5.88
CA ALA A 350 -6.15 -76.65 -4.67
C ALA A 350 -4.79 -75.99 -5.00
N ASP A 351 -4.15 -76.38 -6.11
CA ASP A 351 -2.89 -75.77 -6.53
C ASP A 351 -3.06 -74.32 -7.01
N ARG A 352 -4.21 -73.94 -7.56
CA ARG A 352 -4.52 -72.52 -7.88
C ARG A 352 -4.77 -71.68 -6.64
N LEU A 353 -5.38 -72.25 -5.61
CA LEU A 353 -5.67 -71.57 -4.35
C LEU A 353 -4.43 -71.45 -3.45
N ASP A 354 -3.48 -72.38 -3.56
CA ASP A 354 -2.29 -72.43 -2.73
C ASP A 354 -1.42 -71.16 -2.92
N PRO A 355 -1.29 -70.30 -1.89
CA PRO A 355 -0.57 -69.03 -1.98
C PRO A 355 0.96 -69.19 -2.14
N LEU A 356 1.48 -70.42 -2.11
CA LEU A 356 2.88 -70.73 -2.42
C LEU A 356 3.08 -71.13 -3.89
N ARG A 357 2.00 -71.44 -4.61
CA ARG A 357 2.01 -71.84 -6.03
C ARG A 357 1.30 -70.83 -6.94
N ASP A 358 0.40 -70.03 -6.38
CA ASP A 358 -0.30 -68.96 -7.08
C ASP A 358 0.66 -67.82 -7.46
N ASP A 359 0.57 -67.34 -8.71
CA ASP A 359 1.30 -66.18 -9.24
C ASP A 359 0.87 -64.85 -8.59
N ARG A 360 -0.14 -64.88 -7.72
CA ARG A 360 -0.58 -63.77 -6.85
C ARG A 360 -0.35 -64.06 -5.36
N GLY A 361 0.43 -65.08 -5.06
CA GLY A 361 0.76 -65.56 -3.73
C GLY A 361 1.74 -64.67 -2.97
N LEU A 362 2.13 -65.12 -1.77
CA LEU A 362 3.03 -64.38 -0.87
C LEU A 362 4.39 -64.06 -1.51
N ALA A 363 4.83 -64.85 -2.49
CA ALA A 363 6.11 -64.68 -3.17
C ALA A 363 6.20 -63.38 -4.01
N VAL A 364 5.06 -62.86 -4.47
CA VAL A 364 5.01 -61.65 -5.33
C VAL A 364 4.83 -60.37 -4.50
N LEU A 365 4.36 -60.49 -3.26
CA LEU A 365 4.13 -59.35 -2.38
C LEU A 365 5.44 -58.85 -1.78
N ASN A 366 5.70 -57.54 -1.91
CA ASN A 366 6.85 -56.93 -1.26
C ASN A 366 6.60 -56.78 0.25
N PHE A 367 7.30 -57.59 1.04
CA PHE A 367 7.24 -57.54 2.51
C PHE A 367 7.64 -56.18 3.11
N HIS A 368 8.47 -55.40 2.40
CA HIS A 368 8.97 -54.10 2.80
C HIS A 368 8.31 -52.94 2.04
N ALA A 369 7.13 -53.14 1.48
CA ALA A 369 6.37 -52.06 0.84
C ALA A 369 6.06 -50.93 1.84
N GLU A 370 6.23 -49.69 1.38
CA GLU A 370 5.82 -48.52 2.15
C GLU A 370 4.29 -48.42 2.19
N PRO A 371 3.70 -48.03 3.34
CA PRO A 371 2.26 -47.91 3.45
C PRO A 371 1.74 -46.74 2.62
N THR A 372 0.64 -46.97 1.90
CA THR A 372 -0.05 -45.92 1.14
C THR A 372 -0.73 -44.94 2.10
N GLY A 373 -0.99 -43.70 1.67
CA GLY A 373 -1.68 -42.69 2.49
C GLY A 373 -3.01 -43.18 3.10
N ASP A 374 -3.78 -43.98 2.36
CA ASP A 374 -5.03 -44.57 2.86
C ASP A 374 -4.80 -45.64 3.95
N GLN A 375 -3.67 -46.37 3.89
CA GLN A 375 -3.29 -47.36 4.90
C GLN A 375 -2.75 -46.69 6.18
N LEU A 376 -2.24 -45.46 6.07
CA LEU A 376 -1.79 -44.66 7.22
C LEU A 376 -2.95 -44.02 7.99
N ARG A 377 -4.02 -43.59 7.28
CA ARG A 377 -5.16 -42.84 7.85
C ARG A 377 -5.75 -43.43 9.15
N PRO A 378 -5.97 -44.76 9.27
CA PRO A 378 -6.54 -45.33 10.50
C PRO A 378 -5.67 -45.13 11.75
N PHE A 379 -4.36 -44.92 11.58
CA PHE A 379 -3.39 -44.85 12.67
C PHE A 379 -2.89 -43.43 12.96
N LEU A 380 -3.36 -42.43 12.21
CA LEU A 380 -2.90 -41.04 12.28
C LEU A 380 -3.73 -40.17 13.24
N ASP A 381 -4.72 -40.70 13.95
CA ASP A 381 -5.54 -39.96 14.93
C ASP A 381 -6.09 -38.61 14.42
N GLY A 382 -6.40 -38.53 13.12
CA GLY A 382 -6.89 -37.33 12.45
C GLY A 382 -5.81 -36.40 11.90
N TRP A 383 -4.53 -36.75 11.95
CA TRP A 383 -3.48 -36.08 11.18
C TRP A 383 -3.57 -36.42 9.69
N HIS A 384 -3.29 -35.45 8.84
CA HIS A 384 -3.21 -35.67 7.41
C HIS A 384 -1.95 -36.48 7.05
N PRO A 385 -2.01 -37.48 6.15
CA PRO A 385 -0.88 -38.37 5.89
C PRO A 385 0.33 -37.69 5.25
N GLN A 386 0.13 -36.58 4.53
CA GLN A 386 1.20 -35.84 3.83
C GLN A 386 1.43 -34.41 4.33
N ARG A 387 0.71 -33.94 5.36
CA ARG A 387 0.80 -32.55 5.82
C ARG A 387 0.70 -32.47 7.36
N PRO A 388 1.43 -31.54 8.02
CA PRO A 388 1.34 -31.30 9.46
C PRO A 388 0.07 -30.52 9.83
N GLU A 389 -1.07 -30.98 9.33
CA GLU A 389 -2.40 -30.42 9.54
C GLU A 389 -3.30 -31.54 10.06
N LYS A 390 -4.15 -31.22 11.03
CA LYS A 390 -5.20 -32.14 11.46
C LYS A 390 -6.36 -32.02 10.49
N GLU A 391 -6.76 -33.13 9.89
CA GLU A 391 -7.99 -33.21 9.11
C GLU A 391 -9.15 -32.83 10.02
N ARG A 392 -9.86 -31.77 9.63
CA ARG A 392 -11.10 -31.40 10.29
C ARG A 392 -12.09 -32.54 10.04
N LYS A 393 -12.41 -33.31 11.08
CA LYS A 393 -13.47 -34.32 11.00
C LYS A 393 -14.68 -33.67 10.33
N PRO A 394 -15.21 -34.24 9.23
CA PRO A 394 -16.46 -33.73 8.67
C PRO A 394 -17.48 -33.72 9.82
N ALA A 395 -18.16 -32.59 10.01
CA ALA A 395 -19.25 -32.50 10.96
C ALA A 395 -20.17 -33.70 10.70
N ALA A 396 -20.46 -34.48 11.74
CA ALA A 396 -21.29 -35.68 11.62
C ALA A 396 -22.53 -35.32 10.81
N GLN A 397 -22.60 -35.81 9.57
CA GLN A 397 -23.85 -35.74 8.83
C GLN A 397 -24.87 -36.53 9.67
N PRO A 398 -26.09 -36.01 9.88
CA PRO A 398 -27.13 -36.77 10.57
C PRO A 398 -27.26 -38.11 9.86
N THR A 399 -27.18 -39.18 10.64
CA THR A 399 -27.30 -40.56 10.18
C THR A 399 -28.47 -40.64 9.21
N PRO A 400 -28.27 -41.05 7.94
CA PRO A 400 -29.39 -41.39 7.08
C PRO A 400 -30.23 -42.45 7.82
N PRO A 401 -31.57 -42.35 7.81
CA PRO A 401 -32.41 -43.37 8.43
C PRO A 401 -32.02 -44.74 7.89
N GLU A 402 -31.95 -45.74 8.77
CA GLU A 402 -31.60 -47.12 8.42
C GLU A 402 -32.38 -47.54 7.16
N PRO A 403 -31.71 -48.11 6.15
CA PRO A 403 -32.41 -48.63 4.99
C PRO A 403 -33.31 -49.79 5.44
N ASP A 404 -34.58 -49.65 5.08
CA ASP A 404 -35.68 -50.60 5.26
C ASP A 404 -35.21 -52.06 5.01
N PRO A 405 -35.41 -53.01 5.96
CA PRO A 405 -34.91 -54.39 5.87
C PRO A 405 -35.40 -55.19 4.65
N TRP A 406 -36.36 -54.64 3.91
CA TRP A 406 -37.05 -55.31 2.81
C TRP A 406 -36.60 -54.87 1.41
N ARG A 407 -35.62 -53.98 1.28
CA ARG A 407 -35.12 -53.51 -0.03
C ARG A 407 -33.75 -54.10 -0.36
N GLY A 408 -33.72 -55.42 -0.60
CA GLY A 408 -32.49 -56.12 -0.99
C GLY A 408 -32.66 -57.58 -1.43
N VAL A 409 -33.87 -58.02 -1.76
CA VAL A 409 -34.13 -59.37 -2.31
C VAL A 409 -34.54 -59.22 -3.76
N SER A 410 -33.61 -58.81 -4.63
CA SER A 410 -33.65 -58.98 -6.09
C SER A 410 -32.33 -58.45 -6.64
N ASP A 411 -31.63 -59.27 -7.43
CA ASP A 411 -30.37 -59.00 -8.13
C ASP A 411 -29.05 -59.13 -7.35
N ALA A 412 -28.72 -60.38 -6.98
CA ALA A 412 -27.32 -60.83 -6.87
C ALA A 412 -27.15 -62.34 -7.10
N HIS A 413 -27.79 -62.90 -8.14
CA HIS A 413 -27.31 -64.14 -8.77
C HIS A 413 -26.43 -63.77 -9.97
N ARG A 414 -25.20 -63.34 -9.67
CA ARG A 414 -24.11 -63.35 -10.65
C ARG A 414 -22.97 -64.14 -10.05
N ASP A 415 -22.77 -65.34 -10.60
CA ASP A 415 -21.52 -66.11 -10.61
C ASP A 415 -20.69 -66.03 -9.32
N GLN A 416 -21.23 -66.54 -8.23
CA GLN A 416 -20.38 -66.98 -7.12
C GLN A 416 -19.90 -68.38 -7.45
N GLY A 417 -18.72 -68.46 -8.08
CA GLY A 417 -17.95 -69.70 -8.14
C GLY A 417 -17.79 -70.31 -6.75
N TRP A 418 -17.53 -71.62 -6.71
CA TRP A 418 -17.40 -72.42 -5.49
C TRP A 418 -16.57 -71.68 -4.41
N ARG A 419 -17.20 -71.26 -3.32
CA ARG A 419 -16.53 -70.71 -2.14
C ARG A 419 -16.40 -71.81 -1.11
N TYR A 420 -15.27 -72.53 -1.12
CA TYR A 420 -14.89 -73.33 0.04
C TYR A 420 -14.31 -72.36 1.09
N GLY A 421 -14.90 -72.36 2.28
CA GLY A 421 -14.60 -71.42 3.36
C GLY A 421 -15.84 -71.13 4.20
N ARG A 422 -15.74 -71.31 5.52
CA ARG A 422 -16.84 -70.97 6.45
C ARG A 422 -17.26 -69.50 6.27
N PRO A 423 -18.56 -69.19 6.08
CA PRO A 423 -19.04 -67.82 6.19
C PRO A 423 -18.89 -67.39 7.65
N GLY A 424 -17.88 -66.56 7.92
CA GLY A 424 -17.68 -65.91 9.19
C GLY A 424 -16.86 -66.71 10.20
N ARG A 425 -15.60 -66.32 10.39
CA ARG A 425 -15.15 -65.66 11.63
C ARG A 425 -13.84 -64.92 11.35
N ALA A 426 -13.91 -63.61 11.11
CA ALA A 426 -12.79 -62.74 11.48
C ALA A 426 -12.71 -62.75 13.01
N GLN A 427 -11.93 -63.67 13.59
CA GLN A 427 -11.57 -63.65 15.01
C GLN A 427 -10.36 -62.75 15.20
N TRP A 428 -10.58 -61.44 15.14
CA TRP A 428 -9.58 -60.42 15.43
C TRP A 428 -9.29 -60.28 16.94
N TRP A 429 -9.16 -61.38 17.68
CA TRP A 429 -8.60 -61.41 19.03
C TRP A 429 -8.54 -62.85 19.54
N ARG A 430 -7.34 -63.37 19.79
CA ARG A 430 -7.11 -64.29 20.91
C ARG A 430 -5.84 -63.83 21.61
N ARG A 431 -6.08 -62.87 22.51
CA ARG A 431 -5.26 -62.25 23.58
C ARG A 431 -3.84 -61.83 23.28
#